data_AF-A0A370JZ75-F1
#
_entry.id   AF-A0A370JZ75-F1
#
_cell.length_a   1.000
_cell.length_b   1.000
_cell.length_c   1.000
_cell.angle_alpha   90.00
_cell.angle_beta   90.00
_cell.angle_gamma   90.00
#
_symmetry.space_group_name_H-M   'P 1'
#
loop_
_entity.id
_entity.type
_entity.pdbx_description
1 polymer ?
#
loop_
_entity_poly.entity_id
_entity_poly.type
_entity_poly.pdbx_seq_one_letter_code
_entity_poly.pdbx_strand_id
1 'polypeptide(L)'
;MSWRGFTLVEVLVALAILTVALGVLASSFGGSLRIAQESRRNAVATEYAQAVAELYRTHWSVPANFIAGTSPDLSALNARLTAAGFSATVDATARLNPDGTAYTGSGQPPLRRVVISVFRGGELRTRLVVDVGNPNSSALR
;
A
#
# COMPACT_ATOMS: atom_id res chain seq x y z
N MET A 1 51.53 -42.37 -4.34
CA MET A 1 50.48 -41.46 -3.84
C MET A 1 51.10 -40.53 -2.81
N SER A 2 51.60 -39.36 -3.20
CA SER A 2 52.17 -38.41 -2.24
C SER A 2 51.04 -37.62 -1.58
N TRP A 3 50.79 -37.90 -0.30
CA TRP A 3 49.95 -37.06 0.55
C TRP A 3 50.72 -35.78 0.84
N ARG A 4 50.45 -34.72 0.06
CA ARG A 4 50.94 -33.39 0.36
C ARG A 4 50.09 -32.85 1.52
N GLY A 5 50.68 -32.80 2.71
CA GLY A 5 50.06 -32.17 3.87
C GLY A 5 49.91 -30.67 3.65
N PHE A 6 48.78 -30.12 4.10
CA PHE A 6 48.51 -28.69 4.06
C PHE A 6 49.58 -27.92 4.85
N THR A 7 50.13 -26.86 4.25
CA THR A 7 51.06 -25.99 4.97
C THR A 7 50.29 -25.09 5.94
N LEU A 8 50.92 -24.74 7.07
CA LEU A 8 50.33 -23.84 8.08
C LEU A 8 49.94 -22.48 7.47
N VAL A 9 50.73 -21.99 6.51
CA VAL A 9 50.46 -20.77 5.74
C VAL A 9 49.23 -20.93 4.86
N GLU A 10 49.05 -22.04 4.14
CA GLU A 10 47.83 -22.29 3.36
C GLU A 10 46.57 -22.30 4.23
N VAL A 11 46.64 -22.90 5.42
CA VAL A 11 45.50 -22.91 6.35
C VAL A 11 45.16 -21.50 6.81
N LEU A 12 46.16 -20.67 7.12
CA LEU A 12 45.95 -19.27 7.50
C LEU A 12 45.37 -18.43 6.35
N VAL A 13 45.88 -18.63 5.13
CA VAL A 13 45.35 -17.94 3.93
C VAL A 13 43.92 -18.39 3.62
N ALA A 14 43.63 -19.69 3.70
CA ALA A 14 42.29 -20.22 3.50
C ALA A 14 41.30 -19.67 4.54
N LEU A 15 41.72 -19.58 5.81
CA LEU A 15 40.90 -18.97 6.87
C LEU A 15 40.69 -17.47 6.63
N ALA A 16 41.72 -16.74 6.18
CA ALA A 16 41.60 -15.32 5.85
C ALA A 16 40.65 -15.08 4.66
N ILE A 17 40.69 -15.92 3.63
CA ILE A 17 39.76 -15.84 2.50
C ILE A 17 38.33 -16.19 2.96
N LEU A 18 38.17 -17.20 3.81
CA LEU A 18 36.88 -17.64 4.32
C LEU A 18 36.19 -16.54 5.14
N THR A 19 36.92 -15.83 6.01
CA THR A 19 36.34 -14.75 6.83
C THR A 19 35.88 -13.58 5.96
N VAL A 20 36.67 -13.20 4.96
CA VAL A 20 36.29 -12.17 3.98
C VAL A 20 35.05 -12.59 3.20
N ALA A 21 35.01 -13.83 2.70
CA ALA A 21 33.87 -14.37 1.95
C ALA A 21 32.58 -14.39 2.80
N LEU A 22 32.66 -14.82 4.07
CA LEU A 22 31.53 -14.82 4.99
C LEU A 22 31.03 -13.40 5.32
N GLY A 23 31.93 -12.43 5.46
CA GLY A 23 31.56 -11.02 5.68
C GLY A 23 30.76 -10.42 4.52
N VAL A 24 31.16 -10.72 3.28
CA VAL A 24 30.44 -10.27 2.07
C VAL A 24 29.07 -10.94 1.95
N LEU A 25 28.97 -12.23 2.27
CA LEU A 25 27.71 -12.96 2.24
C LEU A 25 26.73 -12.46 3.32
N ALA A 26 27.20 -12.28 4.56
CA ALA A 26 26.36 -11.81 5.66
C ALA A 26 25.75 -10.43 5.40
N SER A 27 26.52 -9.51 4.79
CA SER A 27 26.02 -8.19 4.41
C SER A 27 24.99 -8.26 3.27
N SER A 28 25.17 -9.17 2.31
CA SER A 28 24.22 -9.39 1.20
C SER A 28 22.88 -9.96 1.68
N PHE A 29 22.88 -10.95 2.59
CA PHE A 29 21.65 -11.56 3.12
C PHE A 29 20.81 -10.60 3.97
N GLY A 30 21.47 -9.73 4.75
CA GLY A 30 20.77 -8.72 5.57
C GLY A 30 19.98 -7.73 4.72
N GLY A 31 20.54 -7.31 3.57
CA GLY A 31 19.86 -6.43 2.61
C GLY A 31 18.60 -7.06 2.01
N SER A 32 18.68 -8.31 1.57
CA SER A 32 17.56 -9.02 0.93
C SER A 32 16.37 -9.21 1.88
N LEU A 33 16.61 -9.53 3.15
CA LEU A 33 15.54 -9.68 4.15
C LEU A 33 14.83 -8.35 4.44
N ARG A 34 15.59 -7.26 4.54
CA ARG A 34 15.02 -5.91 4.71
C ARG A 34 14.14 -5.52 3.53
N ILE A 35 14.60 -5.77 2.31
CA ILE A 35 13.82 -5.51 1.09
C ILE A 35 12.54 -6.34 1.08
N ALA A 36 12.60 -7.62 1.44
CA ALA A 36 11.41 -8.48 1.49
C ALA A 36 10.39 -7.99 2.53
N GLN A 37 10.83 -7.56 3.71
CA GLN A 37 9.94 -6.97 4.72
C GLN A 37 9.29 -5.68 4.23
N GLU A 38 10.06 -4.84 3.53
CA GLU A 38 9.55 -3.58 2.98
C GLU A 38 8.54 -3.80 1.85
N SER A 39 8.79 -4.75 0.97
CA SER A 39 7.85 -5.16 -0.06
C SER A 39 6.53 -5.66 0.54
N ARG A 40 6.57 -6.53 1.56
CA ARG A 40 5.37 -6.99 2.27
C ARG A 40 4.59 -5.84 2.90
N ARG A 41 5.29 -4.86 3.48
CA ARG A 41 4.69 -3.66 4.08
C ARG A 41 3.99 -2.80 3.04
N ASN A 42 4.61 -2.57 1.89
CA ASN A 42 4.00 -1.82 0.80
C ASN A 42 2.78 -2.55 0.21
N ALA A 43 2.82 -3.89 0.16
CA ALA A 43 1.68 -4.70 -0.26
C ALA A 43 0.48 -4.51 0.68
N VAL A 44 0.67 -4.55 2.00
CA VAL A 44 -0.41 -4.32 2.98
C VAL A 44 -1.04 -2.93 2.81
N ALA A 45 -0.24 -1.89 2.61
CA ALA A 45 -0.75 -0.53 2.41
C ALA A 45 -1.59 -0.42 1.12
N THR A 46 -1.14 -1.08 0.05
CA THR A 46 -1.85 -1.10 -1.24
C THR A 46 -3.15 -1.90 -1.16
N GLU A 47 -3.11 -3.08 -0.55
CA GLU A 47 -4.27 -3.95 -0.33
C GLU A 47 -5.36 -3.22 0.46
N TYR A 48 -4.99 -2.53 1.55
CA TYR A 48 -5.92 -1.71 2.32
C TYR A 48 -6.57 -0.62 1.44
N ALA A 49 -5.77 0.13 0.69
CA ALA A 49 -6.28 1.22 -0.14
C ALA A 49 -7.27 0.70 -1.19
N GLN A 50 -6.94 -0.41 -1.85
CA GLN A 50 -7.83 -1.06 -2.82
C GLN A 50 -9.12 -1.56 -2.16
N ALA A 51 -9.03 -2.22 -1.00
CA ALA A 51 -10.20 -2.73 -0.30
C ALA A 51 -11.15 -1.60 0.14
N VAL A 52 -10.61 -0.47 0.62
CA VAL A 52 -11.42 0.72 0.93
C VAL A 52 -12.09 1.28 -0.33
N ALA A 53 -11.36 1.40 -1.44
CA ALA A 53 -11.93 1.89 -2.69
C ALA A 53 -13.10 1.00 -3.18
N GLU A 54 -12.96 -0.32 -3.11
CA GLU A 54 -14.01 -1.26 -3.46
C GLU A 54 -15.23 -1.18 -2.53
N LEU A 55 -15.02 -0.95 -1.23
CA LEU A 55 -16.10 -0.73 -0.28
C LEU A 55 -16.86 0.55 -0.60
N TYR A 56 -16.17 1.65 -0.93
CA TYR A 56 -16.85 2.88 -1.37
C TYR A 56 -17.61 2.66 -2.67
N ARG A 57 -17.00 2.02 -3.66
CA ARG A 57 -17.66 1.69 -4.94
C ARG A 57 -18.94 0.87 -4.72
N THR A 58 -18.87 -0.13 -3.85
CA THR A 58 -20.01 -1.00 -3.54
C THR A 58 -21.07 -0.27 -2.73
N HIS A 59 -20.69 0.48 -1.69
CA HIS A 59 -21.61 1.23 -0.83
C HIS A 59 -22.39 2.30 -1.61
N TRP A 60 -21.70 2.99 -2.51
CA TRP A 60 -22.27 4.04 -3.36
C TRP A 60 -22.90 3.54 -4.66
N SER A 61 -22.83 2.23 -4.95
CA SER A 61 -23.68 1.62 -5.97
C SER A 61 -25.16 1.69 -5.59
N VAL A 62 -25.47 1.79 -4.29
CA VAL A 62 -26.82 2.04 -3.77
C VAL A 62 -27.12 3.54 -3.87
N PRO A 63 -28.14 3.95 -4.65
CA PRO A 63 -28.40 5.37 -4.91
C PRO A 63 -28.63 6.22 -3.65
N ALA A 64 -29.33 5.70 -2.65
CA ALA A 64 -29.59 6.42 -1.40
C ALA A 64 -28.30 6.78 -0.65
N ASN A 65 -27.32 5.87 -0.63
CA ASN A 65 -26.03 6.08 0.02
C ASN A 65 -25.18 7.10 -0.74
N PHE A 66 -25.16 7.02 -2.08
CA PHE A 66 -24.48 8.01 -2.92
C PHE A 66 -25.05 9.42 -2.71
N ILE A 67 -26.38 9.52 -2.70
CA ILE A 67 -27.10 10.78 -2.52
C ILE A 67 -26.77 11.41 -1.16
N ALA A 68 -26.88 10.61 -0.10
CA ALA A 68 -26.54 11.04 1.25
C ALA A 68 -25.04 11.32 1.43
N GLY A 69 -24.18 10.72 0.59
CA GLY A 69 -22.73 10.83 0.70
C GLY A 69 -22.19 10.18 1.97
N THR A 70 -22.86 9.15 2.47
CA THR A 70 -22.44 8.42 3.67
C THR A 70 -21.23 7.54 3.36
N SER A 71 -20.37 7.35 4.35
CA SER A 71 -19.22 6.45 4.24
C SER A 71 -19.61 5.01 4.63
N PRO A 72 -19.00 3.99 4.01
CA PRO A 72 -19.09 2.61 4.48
C PRO A 72 -18.41 2.43 5.85
N ASP A 73 -18.74 1.35 6.56
CA ASP A 73 -17.99 0.95 7.74
C ASP A 73 -16.62 0.36 7.35
N LEU A 74 -15.55 0.94 7.91
CA LEU A 74 -14.17 0.53 7.69
C LEU A 74 -13.51 -0.04 8.94
N SER A 75 -14.26 -0.20 10.05
CA SER A 75 -13.75 -0.56 11.37
C SER A 75 -12.83 -1.79 11.37
N ALA A 76 -13.26 -2.88 10.70
CA ALA A 76 -12.49 -4.12 10.61
C ALA A 76 -11.19 -3.97 9.80
N LEU A 77 -11.22 -3.22 8.68
CA LEU A 77 -10.03 -2.94 7.88
C LEU A 77 -9.05 -2.05 8.66
N ASN A 78 -9.55 -1.02 9.33
CA ASN A 78 -8.75 -0.14 10.17
C ASN A 78 -8.05 -0.90 11.30
N ALA A 79 -8.76 -1.81 11.98
CA ALA A 79 -8.18 -2.64 13.03
C ALA A 79 -7.01 -3.50 12.50
N ARG A 80 -7.18 -4.11 11.31
CA ARG A 80 -6.11 -4.89 10.66
C ARG A 80 -4.94 -4.02 10.23
N LEU A 81 -5.20 -2.82 9.71
CA LEU A 81 -4.16 -1.86 9.31
C LEU A 81 -3.34 -1.39 10.51
N THR A 82 -4.01 -1.05 11.63
CA THR A 82 -3.36 -0.65 12.88
C THR A 82 -2.54 -1.78 13.49
N ALA A 83 -3.03 -3.02 13.46
CA ALA A 83 -2.27 -4.19 13.90
C ALA A 83 -0.99 -4.40 13.08
N ALA A 84 -0.97 -4.00 11.81
CA ALA A 84 0.21 -4.00 10.95
C ALA A 84 1.13 -2.78 11.16
N GLY A 85 0.79 -1.85 12.06
CA GLY A 85 1.58 -0.66 12.40
C GLY A 85 1.43 0.49 11.41
N PHE A 86 0.30 0.57 10.70
CA PHE A 86 -0.05 1.65 9.78
C PHE A 86 -1.23 2.46 10.29
N SER A 87 -1.42 3.65 9.71
CA SER A 87 -2.63 4.47 9.85
C SER A 87 -3.12 4.90 8.47
N ALA A 88 -4.37 5.35 8.37
CA ALA A 88 -4.91 5.85 7.11
C ALA A 88 -5.81 7.07 7.32
N THR A 89 -5.87 7.90 6.29
CA THR A 89 -6.91 8.92 6.13
C THR A 89 -7.71 8.61 4.88
N VAL A 90 -9.02 8.82 4.96
CA VAL A 90 -9.95 8.65 3.84
C VAL A 90 -10.76 9.92 3.73
N ASP A 91 -10.62 10.63 2.62
CA ASP A 91 -11.39 11.82 2.30
C ASP A 91 -12.31 11.54 1.12
N ALA A 92 -13.62 11.59 1.37
CA ALA A 92 -14.67 11.32 0.39
C ALA A 92 -15.57 12.56 0.14
N THR A 93 -15.07 13.75 0.47
CA THR A 93 -15.86 14.99 0.45
C THR A 93 -15.96 15.63 -0.92
N ALA A 94 -14.98 15.38 -1.79
CA ALA A 94 -14.89 16.01 -3.10
C ALA A 94 -15.98 15.52 -4.07
N ARG A 95 -16.62 16.48 -4.73
CA ARG A 95 -17.71 16.28 -5.70
C ARG A 95 -17.27 16.85 -7.05
N LEU A 96 -17.47 16.09 -8.12
CA LEU A 96 -16.90 16.43 -9.42
C LEU A 96 -17.90 16.27 -10.57
N ASN A 97 -17.70 17.07 -11.60
CA ASN A 97 -18.29 16.90 -12.92
C ASN A 97 -17.55 15.77 -13.69
N PRO A 98 -18.12 15.22 -14.78
CA PRO A 98 -17.46 14.18 -15.59
C PRO A 98 -16.13 14.61 -16.21
N ASP A 99 -15.91 15.93 -16.37
CA ASP A 99 -14.66 16.52 -16.85
C ASP A 99 -13.57 16.65 -15.76
N GLY A 100 -13.87 16.21 -14.52
CA GLY A 100 -12.96 16.28 -13.39
C GLY A 100 -12.91 17.62 -12.66
N THR A 101 -13.69 18.62 -13.08
CA THR A 101 -13.81 19.91 -12.39
C THR A 101 -14.70 19.79 -11.14
N ALA A 102 -14.57 20.72 -10.20
CA ALA A 102 -15.38 20.73 -8.98
C ALA A 102 -16.87 20.96 -9.29
N TYR A 103 -17.73 20.12 -8.73
CA TYR A 103 -19.18 20.28 -8.83
C TYR A 103 -19.67 21.31 -7.79
N THR A 104 -20.24 22.41 -8.27
CA THR A 104 -20.76 23.52 -7.43
C THR A 104 -22.29 23.66 -7.47
N GLY A 105 -22.99 22.77 -8.17
CA GLY A 105 -24.44 22.79 -8.28
C GLY A 105 -25.17 22.37 -6.99
N SER A 106 -26.48 22.64 -6.95
CA SER A 106 -27.37 22.28 -5.82
C SER A 106 -27.97 20.86 -5.92
N GLY A 107 -27.64 20.12 -6.98
CA GLY A 107 -28.14 18.77 -7.24
C GLY A 107 -27.18 17.66 -6.84
N GLN A 108 -27.45 16.47 -7.35
CA GLN A 108 -26.56 15.32 -7.16
C GLN A 108 -25.32 15.45 -8.03
N PRO A 109 -24.10 15.35 -7.46
CA PRO A 109 -22.90 15.41 -8.26
C PRO A 109 -22.82 14.19 -9.18
N PRO A 110 -22.31 14.35 -10.42
CA PRO A 110 -22.07 13.21 -11.31
C PRO A 110 -21.04 12.23 -10.74
N LEU A 111 -19.96 12.73 -10.13
CA LEU A 111 -18.90 11.93 -9.54
C LEU A 111 -18.62 12.36 -8.09
N ARG A 112 -18.19 11.41 -7.26
CA ARG A 112 -17.59 11.67 -5.94
C ARG A 112 -16.20 11.08 -5.90
N ARG A 113 -15.23 11.85 -5.39
CA ARG A 113 -13.84 11.42 -5.29
C ARG A 113 -13.54 10.93 -3.88
N VAL A 114 -12.90 9.76 -3.81
CA VAL A 114 -12.37 9.17 -2.59
C VAL A 114 -10.85 9.19 -2.68
N VAL A 115 -10.21 9.87 -1.73
CA VAL A 115 -8.75 9.93 -1.58
C VAL A 115 -8.38 9.11 -0.35
N ILE A 116 -7.62 8.06 -0.56
CA ILE A 116 -7.17 7.14 0.49
C ILE A 116 -5.66 7.31 0.62
N SER A 117 -5.20 7.67 1.81
CA SER A 117 -3.77 7.85 2.10
C SER A 117 -3.40 6.96 3.27
N VAL A 118 -2.40 6.10 3.08
CA VAL A 118 -1.91 5.16 4.10
C VAL A 118 -0.52 5.60 4.55
N PHE A 119 -0.32 5.67 5.85
CA PHE A 119 0.87 6.19 6.50
C PHE A 119 1.51 5.16 7.41
N ARG A 120 2.80 5.33 7.65
CA ARG A 120 3.55 4.61 8.68
C ARG A 120 4.53 5.54 9.35
N GLY A 121 4.40 5.73 10.66
CA GLY A 121 5.25 6.68 11.39
C GLY A 121 5.23 8.10 10.79
N GLY A 122 4.12 8.51 10.18
CA GLY A 122 3.97 9.80 9.50
C GLY A 122 4.39 9.83 8.03
N GLU A 123 5.09 8.81 7.53
CA GLU A 123 5.49 8.73 6.12
C GLU A 123 4.36 8.17 5.26
N LEU A 124 4.04 8.84 4.15
CA LEU A 124 3.06 8.36 3.18
C LEU A 124 3.61 7.14 2.44
N ARG A 125 2.88 6.03 2.51
CA ARG A 125 3.27 4.75 1.87
C ARG A 125 2.47 4.45 0.63
N THR A 126 1.22 4.85 0.61
CA THR A 126 0.33 4.66 -0.54
C THR A 126 -0.70 5.76 -0.56
N ARG A 127 -0.99 6.25 -1.76
CA ARG A 127 -2.12 7.13 -2.03
C ARG A 127 -2.89 6.58 -3.21
N LEU A 128 -4.18 6.36 -3.02
CA LEU A 128 -5.11 5.94 -4.05
C LEU A 128 -6.22 6.98 -4.18
N VAL A 129 -6.55 7.34 -5.41
CA VAL A 129 -7.65 8.26 -5.72
C VAL A 129 -8.60 7.52 -6.64
N VAL A 130 -9.87 7.44 -6.25
CA VAL A 130 -10.92 6.80 -7.05
C VAL A 130 -12.10 7.74 -7.16
N ASP A 131 -12.60 7.90 -8.37
CA ASP A 131 -13.82 8.64 -8.66
C ASP A 131 -14.96 7.63 -8.87
N VAL A 132 -16.01 7.75 -8.06
CA VAL A 132 -17.18 6.87 -8.09
C VAL A 132 -18.33 7.63 -8.74
N GLY A 133 -18.91 7.03 -9.77
CA GLY A 133 -20.03 7.60 -10.50
C GLY A 133 -21.36 7.48 -9.77
N ASN A 134 -22.20 8.49 -9.95
CA ASN A 134 -23.57 8.47 -9.49
C ASN A 134 -24.36 7.41 -10.27
N PRO A 135 -24.94 6.39 -9.59
CA PRO A 135 -25.66 5.30 -10.24
C PRO A 135 -26.92 5.75 -11.01
N ASN A 136 -27.47 6.92 -10.67
CA ASN A 136 -28.64 7.48 -11.32
C ASN A 136 -28.32 8.52 -12.40
N SER A 137 -27.04 8.85 -12.61
CA SER A 137 -26.67 9.89 -13.58
C SER A 137 -26.83 9.38 -15.01
N SER A 138 -27.60 10.10 -15.83
CA SER A 138 -27.66 9.90 -17.27
C SER A 138 -26.44 10.48 -18.00
N ALA A 139 -25.67 11.37 -17.36
CA ALA A 139 -24.51 12.02 -17.96
C ALA A 139 -23.25 11.12 -18.02
N LEU A 140 -23.33 9.90 -17.50
CA LEU A 140 -22.24 8.92 -17.47
C LEU A 140 -22.54 7.66 -18.31
N ARG A 141 -23.66 7.64 -19.05
CA ARG A 141 -24.02 6.57 -19.98
C ARG A 141 -23.65 6.92 -21.41
#